data_AF-A0A853CF58-F1
#
_entry.id   AF-A0A853CF58-F1
#
_cell.length_a   1.000
_cell.length_b   1.000
_cell.length_c   1.000
_cell.angle_alpha   90.00
_cell.angle_beta   90.00
_cell.angle_gamma   90.00
#
_symmetry.space_group_name_H-M   'P 1'
#
loop_
_entity.id
_entity.type
_entity.pdbx_description
1 polymer ?
#
loop_
_entity_poly.entity_id
_entity_poly.type
_entity_poly.pdbx_seq_one_letter_code
_entity_poly.pdbx_strand_id
1 'polypeptide(L)'
;MTGTPGRPLSAELSEQLVTVAVDILAEEGWGRLNSDRIAARARAGKAGIYRRWPTMAALARHAVGRFTLVDLPEDAGSLRGDLVALVGPWASPLSREERAAASLVGAARHDEDLRAGLDAALVQPLAAAVGEIGARSAARGEPLDERRLALLGSVLEAFWWQRYTAAGDGAMTRDQVERVVDDVLLPVVEPTSEAARV
;
A
#
# COMPACT_ATOMS: atom_id res chain seq x y z
N MET A 1 -42.62 -17.33 13.27
CA MET A 1 -42.25 -16.08 13.94
C MET A 1 -41.05 -15.49 13.23
N THR A 2 -41.26 -14.69 12.21
CA THR A 2 -40.20 -14.00 11.47
C THR A 2 -39.72 -12.83 12.31
N GLY A 3 -38.53 -12.95 12.92
CA GLY A 3 -37.93 -11.87 13.68
C GLY A 3 -37.74 -10.64 12.79
N THR A 4 -38.22 -9.49 13.25
CA THR A 4 -38.05 -8.21 12.59
C THR A 4 -36.57 -8.03 12.20
N PRO A 5 -36.24 -7.74 10.93
CA PRO A 5 -34.86 -7.47 10.53
C PRO A 5 -34.31 -6.36 11.41
N GLY A 6 -33.22 -6.64 12.13
CA GLY A 6 -32.58 -5.67 13.02
C GLY A 6 -32.25 -4.39 12.27
N ARG A 7 -32.35 -3.24 12.95
CA ARG A 7 -32.09 -1.92 12.36
C ARG A 7 -30.77 -1.93 11.57
N PRO A 8 -30.75 -1.46 10.31
CA PRO A 8 -29.56 -1.48 9.48
C PRO A 8 -28.39 -0.78 10.18
N LEU A 9 -27.19 -1.28 9.94
CA LEU A 9 -25.96 -0.72 10.49
C LEU A 9 -25.76 0.68 9.91
N SER A 10 -25.61 1.69 10.78
CA SER A 10 -25.23 3.05 10.35
C SER A 10 -23.87 3.00 9.65
N ALA A 11 -23.83 3.56 8.45
CA ALA A 11 -22.61 3.72 7.64
C ALA A 11 -21.66 4.73 8.28
N GLU A 12 -22.20 5.80 8.86
CA GLU A 12 -21.45 6.85 9.56
C GLU A 12 -20.65 6.27 10.73
N LEU A 13 -21.29 5.39 11.52
CA LEU A 13 -20.60 4.69 12.59
C LEU A 13 -19.53 3.73 12.06
N SER A 14 -19.78 3.06 10.93
CA SER A 14 -18.77 2.20 10.30
C SER A 14 -17.55 3.01 9.88
N GLU A 15 -17.73 4.16 9.22
CA GLU A 15 -16.63 5.05 8.85
C GLU A 15 -15.89 5.58 10.08
N GLN A 16 -16.61 5.99 11.12
CA GLN A 16 -15.99 6.45 12.35
C GLN A 16 -15.10 5.37 12.99
N LEU A 17 -15.58 4.13 13.05
CA LEU A 17 -14.81 3.01 13.60
C LEU A 17 -13.57 2.70 12.76
N VAL A 18 -13.68 2.78 11.44
CA VAL A 18 -12.56 2.58 10.51
C VAL A 18 -11.52 3.70 10.68
N THR A 19 -11.94 4.96 10.70
CA THR A 19 -11.04 6.10 10.92
C THR A 19 -10.28 5.97 12.24
N VAL A 20 -10.97 5.60 13.31
CA VAL A 20 -10.34 5.36 14.63
C VAL A 20 -9.36 4.19 14.58
N ALA A 21 -9.67 3.12 13.84
CA ALA A 21 -8.74 2.01 13.68
C ALA A 21 -7.47 2.44 12.93
N VAL A 22 -7.60 3.20 11.83
CA VAL A 22 -6.45 3.74 11.10
C VAL A 22 -5.62 4.69 11.97
N ASP A 23 -6.25 5.55 12.78
CA ASP A 23 -5.54 6.42 13.73
C ASP A 23 -4.70 5.60 14.71
N ILE A 24 -5.30 4.59 15.36
CA ILE A 24 -4.59 3.76 16.34
C ILE A 24 -3.45 2.99 15.68
N LEU A 25 -3.66 2.46 14.47
CA LEU A 25 -2.61 1.77 13.72
C LEU A 25 -1.45 2.72 13.37
N ALA A 26 -1.75 3.94 12.94
CA ALA A 26 -0.76 4.93 12.55
C ALA A 26 0.00 5.57 13.72
N GLU A 27 -0.67 5.74 14.87
CA GLU A 27 -0.13 6.41 16.07
C GLU A 27 0.53 5.42 17.04
N GLU A 28 -0.05 4.22 17.18
CA GLU A 28 0.27 3.29 18.27
C GLU A 28 0.63 1.86 17.79
N GLY A 29 0.31 1.53 16.53
CA GLY A 29 0.64 0.27 15.88
C GLY A 29 -0.32 -0.90 16.14
N TRP A 30 -0.13 -1.98 15.39
CA TRP A 30 -0.95 -3.20 15.43
C TRP A 30 -1.15 -3.77 16.83
N GLY A 31 -0.07 -3.90 17.62
CA GLY A 31 -0.13 -4.47 18.97
C GLY A 31 -0.96 -3.66 19.97
N ARG A 32 -1.34 -2.43 19.60
CA ARG A 32 -2.16 -1.52 20.41
C ARG A 32 -3.62 -1.46 19.94
N LEU A 33 -3.94 -2.00 18.77
CA LEU A 33 -5.31 -2.05 18.27
C LEU A 33 -6.15 -3.08 19.04
N ASN A 34 -7.19 -2.64 19.75
CA ASN A 34 -8.15 -3.53 20.40
C ASN A 34 -9.53 -2.87 20.54
N SER A 35 -10.56 -3.70 20.75
CA SER A 35 -11.96 -3.24 20.80
C SER A 35 -12.22 -2.19 21.86
N ASP A 36 -11.48 -2.18 22.96
CA ASP A 36 -11.71 -1.29 24.11
C ASP A 36 -11.28 0.13 23.76
N ARG A 37 -10.10 0.25 23.15
CA ARG A 37 -9.59 1.53 22.65
C ARG A 37 -10.43 2.09 21.53
N ILE A 38 -10.84 1.26 20.59
CA ILE A 38 -11.72 1.68 19.49
C ILE A 38 -13.06 2.13 20.05
N ALA A 39 -13.68 1.35 20.94
CA ALA A 39 -14.94 1.70 21.60
C ALA A 39 -14.84 3.03 22.35
N ALA A 40 -13.76 3.24 23.10
CA ALA A 40 -13.52 4.47 23.85
C ALA A 40 -13.35 5.68 22.92
N ARG A 41 -12.50 5.58 21.89
CA ARG A 41 -12.18 6.69 20.97
C ARG A 41 -13.33 7.00 20.01
N ALA A 42 -14.07 5.98 19.56
CA ALA A 42 -15.25 6.15 18.70
C ALA A 42 -16.56 6.41 19.49
N ARG A 43 -16.54 6.35 20.83
CA ARG A 43 -17.74 6.41 21.69
C ARG A 43 -18.81 5.41 21.26
N ALA A 44 -18.37 4.18 20.96
CA ALA A 44 -19.19 3.11 20.41
C ALA A 44 -19.17 1.86 21.30
N GLY A 45 -20.22 1.05 21.25
CA GLY A 45 -20.26 -0.23 21.98
C GLY A 45 -19.46 -1.34 21.27
N LYS A 46 -18.69 -2.14 22.01
CA LYS A 46 -17.88 -3.25 21.48
C LYS A 46 -18.70 -4.24 20.64
N ALA A 47 -19.93 -4.55 21.07
CA ALA A 47 -20.84 -5.43 20.34
C ALA A 47 -21.16 -4.90 18.92
N GLY A 48 -21.19 -3.59 18.73
CA GLY A 48 -21.40 -2.97 17.42
C GLY A 48 -20.19 -3.09 16.49
N ILE A 49 -18.99 -3.21 17.06
CA ILE A 49 -17.74 -3.45 16.31
C ILE A 49 -17.72 -4.90 15.84
N TYR A 50 -17.89 -5.86 16.77
CA TYR A 50 -17.82 -7.29 16.44
C TYR A 50 -18.94 -7.78 15.52
N ARG A 51 -20.10 -7.10 15.53
CA ARG A 51 -21.17 -7.38 14.56
C ARG A 51 -20.80 -6.98 13.12
N ARG A 52 -19.89 -6.03 12.94
CA ARG A 52 -19.39 -5.57 11.62
C ARG A 52 -18.14 -6.33 11.20
N TRP A 53 -17.20 -6.48 12.12
CA TRP A 53 -15.93 -7.15 11.92
C TRP A 53 -15.71 -8.17 13.02
N PRO A 54 -15.83 -9.48 12.74
CA PRO A 54 -15.74 -10.53 13.74
C PRO A 54 -14.42 -10.53 14.53
N THR A 55 -13.34 -10.00 13.95
CA THR A 55 -12.01 -9.91 14.56
C THR A 55 -11.41 -8.51 14.37
N MET A 56 -10.39 -8.16 15.17
CA MET A 56 -9.63 -6.93 14.97
C MET A 56 -8.80 -6.97 13.67
N ALA A 57 -8.38 -8.17 13.24
CA ALA A 57 -7.72 -8.38 11.95
C ALA A 57 -8.67 -8.07 10.79
N ALA A 58 -9.93 -8.51 10.85
CA ALA A 58 -10.94 -8.17 9.85
C ALA A 58 -11.23 -6.67 9.78
N LEU A 59 -11.22 -5.97 10.93
CA LEU A 59 -11.32 -4.51 10.96
C LEU A 59 -10.07 -3.84 10.36
N ALA A 60 -8.87 -4.28 10.71
CA ALA A 60 -7.63 -3.73 10.15
C ALA A 60 -7.51 -3.97 8.65
N ARG A 61 -7.87 -5.17 8.17
CA ARG A 61 -8.01 -5.49 6.75
C ARG A 61 -8.91 -4.48 6.04
N HIS A 62 -10.12 -4.29 6.58
CA HIS A 62 -11.09 -3.36 6.00
C HIS A 62 -10.60 -1.91 6.04
N ALA A 63 -9.93 -1.53 7.12
CA ALA A 63 -9.41 -0.18 7.31
C ALA A 63 -8.26 0.14 6.34
N VAL A 64 -7.30 -0.78 6.17
CA VAL A 64 -6.15 -0.59 5.29
C VAL A 64 -6.52 -0.79 3.83
N GLY A 65 -7.35 -1.78 3.50
CA GLY A 65 -7.81 -2.02 2.13
C GLY A 65 -8.75 -0.95 1.57
N ARG A 66 -8.99 0.15 2.29
CA ARG A 66 -9.83 1.28 1.86
C ARG A 66 -9.06 2.42 1.21
N PHE A 67 -7.75 2.48 1.40
CA PHE A 67 -6.92 3.50 0.79
C PHE A 67 -5.94 2.87 -0.21
N THR A 68 -5.61 3.66 -1.23
CA THR A 68 -4.59 3.33 -2.22
C THR A 68 -3.28 3.97 -1.79
N LEU A 69 -2.22 3.17 -1.62
CA LEU A 69 -0.89 3.64 -1.22
C LEU A 69 0.05 3.90 -2.40
N VAL A 70 -0.35 3.46 -3.60
CA VAL A 70 0.39 3.68 -4.84
C VAL A 70 -0.58 4.22 -5.88
N ASP A 71 -0.47 5.50 -6.18
CA ASP A 71 -1.23 6.13 -7.25
C ASP A 71 -0.49 6.01 -8.57
N LEU A 72 -1.24 5.82 -9.65
CA LEU A 72 -0.71 5.93 -11.00
C LEU A 72 -0.40 7.42 -11.29
N PRO A 73 0.87 7.79 -11.54
CA PRO A 73 1.20 9.16 -11.88
C PRO A 73 0.61 9.57 -13.24
N GLU A 74 0.48 10.89 -13.45
CA GLU A 74 0.27 11.46 -14.78
C GLU A 74 1.39 11.02 -15.74
N ASP A 75 1.09 10.93 -17.05
CA ASP A 75 2.08 10.55 -18.06
C ASP A 75 3.15 11.64 -18.17
N ALA A 76 4.36 11.32 -17.74
CA ALA A 76 5.50 12.24 -17.77
C ALA A 76 6.17 12.30 -19.15
N GLY A 77 5.68 11.54 -20.14
CA GLY A 77 6.16 11.52 -21.52
C GLY A 77 7.43 10.69 -21.72
N SER A 78 7.95 10.03 -20.69
CA SER A 78 9.11 9.14 -20.77
C SER A 78 9.07 8.09 -19.66
N LEU A 79 9.64 6.90 -19.91
CA LEU A 79 9.72 5.84 -18.90
C LEU A 79 10.41 6.31 -17.62
N ARG A 80 11.54 7.02 -17.74
CA ARG A 80 12.24 7.61 -16.60
C ARG A 80 11.34 8.57 -15.83
N GLY A 81 10.64 9.47 -16.52
CA GLY A 81 9.75 10.44 -15.90
C GLY A 81 8.60 9.76 -15.15
N ASP A 82 8.01 8.72 -15.74
CA ASP A 82 6.94 7.93 -15.14
C ASP A 82 7.43 7.24 -13.86
N LEU A 83 8.64 6.66 -13.88
CA LEU A 83 9.24 6.04 -12.69
C LEU A 83 9.57 7.05 -11.60
N VAL A 84 10.18 8.19 -11.94
CA VAL A 84 10.46 9.29 -10.98
C VAL A 84 9.17 9.79 -10.33
N ALA A 85 8.09 9.92 -11.10
CA ALA A 85 6.80 10.34 -10.57
C ALA A 85 6.20 9.28 -9.63
N LEU A 86 6.31 8.00 -9.99
CA LEU A 86 5.82 6.88 -9.18
C LEU A 86 6.51 6.79 -7.82
N VAL A 87 7.83 6.95 -7.77
CA VAL A 87 8.61 6.86 -6.51
C VAL A 87 8.82 8.21 -5.82
N GLY A 88 8.41 9.31 -6.45
CA GLY A 88 8.52 10.67 -5.91
C GLY A 88 7.98 10.84 -4.48
N PRO A 89 6.84 10.23 -4.11
CA PRO A 89 6.32 10.28 -2.73
C PRO A 89 7.29 9.76 -1.67
N TRP A 90 8.27 8.91 -2.01
CA TRP A 90 9.26 8.40 -1.06
C TRP A 90 10.19 9.50 -0.51
N ALA A 91 10.24 10.66 -1.15
CA ALA A 91 10.95 11.83 -0.63
C ALA A 91 10.25 12.50 0.57
N SER A 92 9.05 12.04 0.93
CA SER A 92 8.28 12.55 2.07
C SER A 92 8.24 11.52 3.22
N PRO A 93 8.04 11.97 4.46
CA PRO A 93 7.72 11.09 5.59
C PRO A 93 6.51 10.20 5.28
N LEU A 94 6.43 9.04 5.93
CA LEU A 94 5.25 8.18 5.85
C LEU A 94 3.98 8.97 6.18
N SER A 95 2.97 8.89 5.32
CA SER A 95 1.62 9.39 5.58
C SER A 95 0.96 8.65 6.75
N ARG A 96 -0.21 9.11 7.19
CA ARG A 96 -0.98 8.42 8.22
C ARG A 96 -1.36 7.00 7.77
N GLU A 97 -1.78 6.85 6.53
CA GLU A 97 -2.19 5.61 5.90
C GLU A 97 -0.99 4.66 5.72
N GLU A 98 0.15 5.18 5.28
CA GLU A 98 1.40 4.41 5.18
C GLU A 98 1.86 3.91 6.56
N ARG A 99 1.80 4.74 7.61
CA ARG A 99 2.14 4.30 8.98
C ARG A 99 1.19 3.22 9.49
N ALA A 100 -0.10 3.33 9.19
CA ALA A 100 -1.07 2.30 9.54
C ALA A 100 -0.74 0.96 8.87
N ALA A 101 -0.45 0.97 7.56
CA ALA A 101 -0.04 -0.21 6.81
C ALA A 101 1.29 -0.79 7.31
N ALA A 102 2.29 0.05 7.55
CA ALA A 102 3.61 -0.35 8.07
C ALA A 102 3.49 -1.13 9.39
N SER A 103 2.56 -0.73 10.26
CA SER A 103 2.33 -1.41 11.53
C SER A 103 1.85 -2.86 11.41
N LEU A 104 1.30 -3.26 10.26
CA LEU A 104 0.77 -4.59 10.00
C LEU A 104 1.80 -5.55 9.39
N VAL A 105 2.87 -5.04 8.76
CA VAL A 105 3.80 -5.82 7.92
C VAL A 105 4.37 -7.04 8.64
N GLY A 106 4.81 -6.87 9.89
CA GLY A 106 5.38 -7.98 10.68
C GLY A 106 4.36 -9.07 11.01
N ALA A 107 3.10 -8.70 11.25
CA ALA A 107 2.03 -9.61 11.64
C ALA A 107 1.38 -10.31 10.43
N ALA A 108 1.36 -9.67 9.27
CA ALA A 108 0.76 -10.19 8.05
C ALA A 108 1.38 -11.51 7.56
N ARG A 109 2.60 -11.85 8.00
CA ARG A 109 3.21 -13.16 7.71
C ARG A 109 2.44 -14.35 8.28
N HIS A 110 1.61 -14.13 9.29
CA HIS A 110 0.85 -15.19 9.99
C HIS A 110 -0.66 -14.91 10.07
N ASP A 111 -1.13 -13.85 9.43
CA ASP A 111 -2.54 -13.44 9.45
C ASP A 111 -3.00 -13.05 8.03
N GLU A 112 -3.88 -13.87 7.44
CA GLU A 112 -4.35 -13.71 6.07
C GLU A 112 -5.21 -12.46 5.87
N ASP A 113 -5.94 -12.01 6.91
CA ASP A 113 -6.74 -10.79 6.82
C ASP A 113 -5.82 -9.57 6.70
N LEU A 114 -4.78 -9.50 7.52
CA LEU A 114 -3.80 -8.42 7.45
C LEU A 114 -3.07 -8.42 6.11
N ARG A 115 -2.64 -9.58 5.63
CA ARG A 115 -2.01 -9.72 4.31
C ARG A 115 -2.94 -9.22 3.21
N ALA A 116 -4.21 -9.63 3.20
CA ALA A 116 -5.16 -9.20 2.19
C ALA A 116 -5.43 -7.69 2.21
N GLY A 117 -5.37 -7.06 3.39
CA GLY A 117 -5.46 -5.60 3.51
C GLY A 117 -4.27 -4.89 2.85
N LEU A 118 -3.05 -5.38 3.10
CA LEU A 118 -1.83 -4.86 2.49
C LEU A 118 -1.78 -5.10 0.98
N ASP A 119 -2.23 -6.26 0.52
CA ASP A 119 -2.30 -6.59 -0.91
C ASP A 119 -3.21 -5.61 -1.66
N ALA A 120 -4.39 -5.30 -1.09
CA ALA A 120 -5.35 -4.37 -1.68
C ALA A 120 -4.84 -2.92 -1.67
N ALA A 121 -4.13 -2.52 -0.62
CA ALA A 121 -3.66 -1.14 -0.45
C ALA A 121 -2.40 -0.82 -1.27
N LEU A 122 -1.52 -1.81 -1.49
CA LEU A 122 -0.17 -1.58 -2.04
C LEU A 122 0.15 -2.47 -3.24
N VAL A 123 0.05 -3.79 -3.09
CA VAL A 123 0.53 -4.75 -4.11
C VAL A 123 -0.29 -4.65 -5.40
N GLN A 124 -1.62 -4.64 -5.29
CA GLN A 124 -2.50 -4.54 -6.46
C GLN A 124 -2.39 -3.17 -7.16
N PRO A 125 -2.42 -2.03 -6.46
CA PRO A 125 -2.21 -0.72 -7.09
C PRO A 125 -0.83 -0.58 -7.73
N LEU A 126 0.22 -1.11 -7.10
CA LEU A 126 1.57 -1.09 -7.68
C LEU A 126 1.64 -1.89 -8.99
N ALA A 127 1.08 -3.10 -9.00
CA ALA A 127 1.04 -3.93 -10.21
C ALA A 127 0.26 -3.22 -11.34
N ALA A 128 -0.84 -2.55 -11.02
CA ALA A 128 -1.61 -1.76 -11.98
C ALA A 128 -0.79 -0.57 -12.51
N ALA A 129 -0.11 0.17 -11.65
CA ALA A 129 0.73 1.31 -12.03
C ALA A 129 1.89 0.88 -12.94
N VAL A 130 2.60 -0.20 -12.60
CA VAL A 130 3.68 -0.75 -13.42
C VAL A 130 3.18 -1.23 -14.78
N GLY A 131 2.02 -1.91 -14.82
CA GLY A 131 1.39 -2.33 -16.06
C GLY A 131 1.06 -1.15 -16.98
N GLU A 132 0.50 -0.08 -16.43
CA GLU A 132 0.18 1.13 -17.18
C GLU A 132 1.44 1.87 -17.68
N ILE A 133 2.48 2.00 -16.85
CA ILE A 133 3.76 2.59 -17.26
C ILE A 133 4.37 1.79 -18.42
N GLY A 134 4.31 0.46 -18.36
CA GLY A 134 4.71 -0.42 -19.47
C GLY A 134 3.90 -0.17 -20.75
N ALA A 135 2.58 -0.02 -20.63
CA ALA A 135 1.70 0.28 -21.75
C ALA A 135 2.01 1.65 -22.38
N ARG A 136 2.24 2.69 -21.57
CA ARG A 136 2.67 4.02 -22.03
C ARG A 136 4.01 3.96 -22.78
N SER A 137 4.98 3.20 -22.26
CA SER A 137 6.27 2.99 -22.93
C SER A 137 6.11 2.34 -24.29
N ALA A 138 5.29 1.28 -24.39
CA ALA A 138 4.99 0.61 -25.65
C ALA A 138 4.31 1.55 -26.66
N ALA A 139 3.37 2.40 -26.21
CA ALA A 139 2.70 3.38 -27.06
C ALA A 139 3.67 4.44 -27.64
N ARG A 140 4.79 4.70 -26.97
CA ARG A 140 5.88 5.57 -27.44
C ARG A 140 6.87 4.87 -28.39
N GLY A 141 6.67 3.57 -28.67
CA GLY A 141 7.57 2.77 -29.51
C GLY A 141 8.72 2.11 -28.75
N GLU A 142 8.67 2.12 -27.41
CA GLU A 142 9.68 1.54 -26.50
C GLU A 142 9.06 0.40 -25.68
N PRO A 143 8.66 -0.73 -26.31
CA PRO A 143 8.03 -1.84 -25.58
C PRO A 143 9.01 -2.47 -24.59
N LEU A 144 8.51 -2.74 -23.38
CA LEU A 144 9.26 -3.42 -22.34
C LEU A 144 8.91 -4.91 -22.28
N ASP A 145 9.90 -5.75 -21.99
CA ASP A 145 9.71 -7.19 -21.80
C ASP A 145 8.83 -7.47 -20.57
N GLU A 146 7.84 -8.36 -20.70
CA GLU A 146 6.90 -8.69 -19.62
C GLU A 146 7.58 -9.21 -18.35
N ARG A 147 8.66 -10.01 -18.49
CA ARG A 147 9.39 -10.55 -17.34
C ARG A 147 10.16 -9.44 -16.62
N ARG A 148 10.69 -8.48 -17.37
CA ARG A 148 11.33 -7.28 -16.81
C ARG A 148 10.34 -6.36 -16.11
N LEU A 149 9.13 -6.18 -16.64
CA LEU A 149 8.06 -5.46 -15.95
C LEU A 149 7.66 -6.13 -14.63
N ALA A 150 7.53 -7.46 -14.62
CA ALA A 150 7.27 -8.21 -13.39
C ALA A 150 8.43 -8.07 -12.36
N LEU A 151 9.68 -8.06 -12.84
CA LEU A 151 10.85 -7.81 -11.99
C LEU A 151 10.86 -6.38 -11.44
N LEU A 152 10.55 -5.37 -12.26
CA LEU A 152 10.41 -3.98 -11.82
C LEU A 152 9.37 -3.86 -10.70
N GLY A 153 8.20 -4.47 -10.86
CA GLY A 153 7.17 -4.51 -9.82
C GLY A 153 7.70 -5.14 -8.52
N SER A 154 8.42 -6.26 -8.61
CA SER A 154 9.01 -6.94 -7.45
C SER A 154 10.08 -6.09 -6.74
N VAL A 155 10.90 -5.35 -7.49
CA VAL A 155 11.93 -4.46 -6.94
C VAL A 155 11.28 -3.26 -6.25
N LEU A 156 10.29 -2.64 -6.87
CA LEU A 156 9.52 -1.54 -6.28
C LEU A 156 8.84 -1.98 -4.99
N GLU A 157 8.19 -3.15 -5.00
CA GLU A 157 7.55 -3.73 -3.83
C GLU A 157 8.56 -3.93 -2.68
N ALA A 158 9.76 -4.45 -2.98
CA ALA A 158 10.82 -4.61 -2.00
C ALA A 158 11.26 -3.27 -1.37
N PHE A 159 11.38 -2.19 -2.15
CA PHE A 159 11.67 -0.86 -1.62
C PHE A 159 10.56 -0.33 -0.71
N TRP A 160 9.29 -0.53 -1.07
CA TRP A 160 8.15 -0.17 -0.22
C TRP A 160 8.20 -0.91 1.13
N TRP A 161 8.49 -2.22 1.11
CA TRP A 161 8.63 -2.98 2.35
C TRP A 161 9.84 -2.56 3.19
N GLN A 162 10.96 -2.22 2.54
CA GLN A 162 12.10 -1.64 3.24
C GLN A 162 11.71 -0.33 3.91
N ARG A 163 10.99 0.55 3.22
CA ARG A 163 10.55 1.85 3.73
C ARG A 163 9.65 1.70 4.98
N TYR A 164 8.81 0.67 5.03
CA TYR A 164 7.91 0.43 6.17
C TYR A 164 8.57 -0.23 7.37
N THR A 165 9.73 -0.86 7.16
CA THR A 165 10.47 -1.56 8.22
C THR A 165 11.71 -0.80 8.70
N ALA A 166 12.15 0.22 7.96
CA ALA A 166 13.26 1.07 8.36
C ALA A 166 12.97 1.89 9.60
N ALA A 167 14.00 2.11 10.41
CA ALA A 167 13.94 3.05 11.51
C ALA A 167 13.84 4.49 10.96
N GLY A 168 12.97 5.31 11.56
CA GLY A 168 12.78 6.72 11.20
C GLY A 168 11.43 6.97 10.52
N ASP A 169 11.36 8.04 9.73
CA ASP A 169 10.15 8.46 9.02
C ASP A 169 10.04 7.87 7.60
N GLY A 170 10.99 7.00 7.23
CA GLY A 170 11.06 6.30 5.95
C GLY A 170 11.47 7.19 4.77
N ALA A 171 11.70 8.49 4.96
CA ALA A 171 11.95 9.43 3.87
C ALA A 171 13.35 9.24 3.25
N MET A 172 13.40 9.23 1.92
CA MET A 172 14.64 9.34 1.16
C MET A 172 14.90 10.80 0.82
N THR A 173 16.15 11.19 0.57
CA THR A 173 16.41 12.48 -0.07
C THR A 173 15.98 12.43 -1.53
N ARG A 174 15.67 13.58 -2.14
CA ARG A 174 15.33 13.65 -3.57
C ARG A 174 16.42 13.06 -4.47
N ASP A 175 17.69 13.34 -4.16
CA ASP A 175 18.85 12.76 -4.86
C ASP A 175 18.91 11.23 -4.72
N GLN A 176 18.58 10.68 -3.54
CA GLN A 176 18.49 9.23 -3.38
C GLN A 176 17.34 8.62 -4.20
N VAL A 177 16.18 9.28 -4.27
CA VAL A 177 15.05 8.82 -5.10
C VAL A 177 15.46 8.79 -6.58
N GLU A 178 16.09 9.87 -7.07
CA GLU A 178 16.57 9.93 -8.46
C GLU A 178 17.59 8.82 -8.75
N ARG A 179 18.54 8.57 -7.84
CA ARG A 179 19.50 7.45 -7.99
C ARG A 179 18.85 6.08 -7.96
N VAL A 180 17.80 5.85 -7.17
CA VAL A 180 17.07 4.58 -7.24
C VAL A 180 16.47 4.39 -8.63
N VAL A 181 15.92 5.44 -9.24
CA VAL A 181 15.40 5.35 -10.60
C VAL A 181 16.52 5.03 -11.59
N ASP A 182 17.60 5.81 -11.55
CA ASP A 182 18.66 5.78 -12.56
C ASP A 182 19.56 4.54 -12.44
N ASP A 183 19.91 4.14 -11.22
CA ASP A 183 20.91 3.09 -10.98
C ASP A 183 20.26 1.72 -10.71
N VAL A 184 18.95 1.66 -10.46
CA VAL A 184 18.25 0.40 -10.10
C VAL A 184 17.04 0.15 -11.00
N LEU A 185 16.07 1.05 -11.05
CA LEU A 185 14.78 0.76 -11.71
C LEU A 185 14.90 0.75 -13.24
N LEU A 186 15.58 1.73 -13.84
CA LEU A 186 15.82 1.76 -15.29
C LEU A 186 16.66 0.56 -15.76
N PRO A 187 17.80 0.22 -15.14
CA PRO A 187 18.58 -0.95 -15.53
C PRO A 187 17.81 -2.28 -15.46
N VAL A 188 16.81 -2.40 -14.59
CA VAL A 188 15.96 -3.60 -14.48
C VAL A 188 15.11 -3.82 -15.74
N VAL A 189 14.67 -2.74 -16.39
CA VAL A 189 13.82 -2.79 -17.59
C VAL A 189 14.60 -2.71 -18.89
N GLU A 190 15.87 -2.35 -18.85
CA GLU A 190 16.75 -2.34 -20.01
C GLU A 190 17.10 -3.77 -20.49
N PRO A 191 17.27 -3.97 -21.81
CA PRO A 191 17.80 -5.21 -22.34
C PRO A 191 19.22 -5.44 -21.80
N THR A 192 19.46 -6.59 -21.17
CA THR A 192 20.80 -6.96 -20.70
C THR A 192 21.72 -7.07 -21.91
N SER A 193 22.74 -6.22 -21.98
CA SER A 193 23.69 -6.09 -23.09
C SER A 193 24.59 -7.33 -23.33
N GLU A 194 24.28 -8.48 -22.74
CA GLU A 194 25.08 -9.71 -22.84
C GLU A 194 24.82 -10.53 -24.12
N ALA A 195 23.81 -10.19 -24.94
CA ALA A 195 23.58 -10.88 -26.21
C ALA A 195 24.52 -10.46 -27.37
N ALA A 196 25.46 -9.53 -27.15
CA ALA A 196 26.40 -9.05 -28.17
C ALA A 196 27.83 -9.63 -28.05
N ARG A 197 28.02 -10.67 -27.22
CA ARG A 197 29.32 -11.37 -27.09
C ARG A 197 29.14 -12.89 -27.23
N VAL A 198 28.78 -13.34 -28.43
CA VAL A 198 29.08 -14.70 -28.92
C VAL A 198 29.53 -14.60 -30.37
#